data_AF-A0A382EZ24-F1
#
_entry.id   AF-A0A382EZ24-F1
#
_cell.length_a   1.000
_cell.length_b   1.000
_cell.length_c   1.000
_cell.angle_alpha   90.00
_cell.angle_beta   90.00
_cell.angle_gamma   90.00
#
_symmetry.space_group_name_H-M   'P 1'
#
loop_
_entity.id
_entity.type
_entity.pdbx_description
1 polymer ?
#
loop_
_entity_poly.entity_id
_entity_poly.type
_entity_poly.pdbx_seq_one_letter_code
_entity_poly.pdbx_strand_id
1 'polypeptide(L)'
;MEKDSEVYVRLICEPGVKMELNHYFRFRPNGYQFMPMYRRKKWDGYVYLFNMDSHRIYAGLKPEIARFANDREYKIIDNTGDTLEEISNDDYFNFLTSFPCDYKLRDYQSFAVRHSIDKKRCLLLSPTASGKSLIIYYLIRYYFPEKSLIIVPTLSLVSQMYSDFEAYAKKD
;
A
#
# COMPACT_ATOMS: atom_id res chain seq x y z
N MET A 1 -1.65 19.76 -1.60
CA MET A 1 -2.04 18.43 -1.09
C MET A 1 -1.67 18.36 0.37
N GLU A 2 -2.57 17.85 1.19
CA GLU A 2 -2.40 17.80 2.65
C GLU A 2 -2.69 16.39 3.15
N LYS A 3 -2.03 16.00 4.25
CA LYS A 3 -2.30 14.72 4.90
C LYS A 3 -3.64 14.83 5.65
N ASP A 4 -4.56 13.94 5.36
CA ASP A 4 -5.85 13.82 6.06
C ASP A 4 -5.84 12.64 7.03
N SER A 5 -5.26 11.51 6.61
CA SER A 5 -5.00 10.34 7.45
C SER A 5 -3.89 9.48 6.83
N GLU A 6 -3.55 8.34 7.44
CA GLU A 6 -2.65 7.37 6.83
C GLU A 6 -3.23 6.73 5.55
N VAL A 7 -4.54 6.82 5.34
CA VAL A 7 -5.25 6.23 4.20
C VAL A 7 -5.50 7.26 3.10
N TYR A 8 -5.81 8.50 3.47
CA TYR A 8 -6.28 9.54 2.57
C TYR A 8 -5.38 10.77 2.58
N VAL A 9 -5.27 11.38 1.40
CA VAL A 9 -4.76 12.74 1.23
C VAL A 9 -5.89 13.65 0.77
N ARG A 10 -5.83 14.92 1.16
CA ARG A 10 -6.76 15.95 0.75
C ARG A 10 -6.17 16.80 -0.37
N LEU A 11 -6.95 17.00 -1.44
CA LEU A 11 -6.56 17.83 -2.58
C LEU A 11 -7.29 19.16 -2.55
N ILE A 12 -6.57 20.23 -2.21
CA ILE A 12 -7.06 21.60 -2.29
C ILE A 12 -6.71 22.15 -3.66
N CYS A 13 -7.72 22.42 -4.46
CA CYS A 13 -7.59 22.92 -5.83
C CYS A 13 -8.88 23.64 -6.27
N GLU A 14 -8.81 24.33 -7.40
CA GLU A 14 -9.93 25.05 -7.99
C GLU A 14 -11.05 24.10 -8.45
N PRO A 15 -12.31 24.57 -8.54
CA PRO A 15 -13.43 23.73 -8.96
C PRO A 15 -13.24 23.03 -10.32
N GLY A 16 -12.61 23.68 -11.30
CA GLY A 16 -12.31 23.06 -12.59
C GLY A 16 -11.37 21.85 -12.46
N VAL A 17 -10.28 22.03 -11.71
CA VAL A 17 -9.32 20.96 -11.42
C VAL A 17 -9.97 19.80 -10.66
N LYS A 18 -10.91 20.07 -9.75
CA LYS A 18 -11.68 19.01 -9.06
C LYS A 18 -12.47 18.14 -10.02
N MET A 19 -13.12 18.73 -11.03
CA MET A 19 -13.87 17.99 -12.04
C MET A 19 -12.93 17.13 -12.90
N GLU A 20 -11.77 17.67 -13.28
CA GLU A 20 -10.75 16.93 -14.00
C GLU A 20 -10.19 15.76 -13.19
N LEU A 21 -9.89 15.97 -11.91
CA LEU A 21 -9.47 14.92 -10.98
C LEU A 21 -10.53 13.82 -10.88
N ASN A 22 -11.81 14.20 -10.74
CA ASN A 22 -12.90 13.24 -10.67
C ASN A 22 -13.03 12.43 -11.97
N HIS A 23 -12.84 13.07 -13.13
CA HIS A 23 -12.86 12.40 -14.42
C HIS A 23 -11.64 11.52 -14.68
N TYR A 24 -10.45 11.93 -14.22
CA TYR A 24 -9.21 11.17 -14.39
C TYR A 24 -9.15 9.96 -13.45
N PHE A 25 -9.53 10.14 -12.19
CA PHE A 25 -9.53 9.11 -11.15
C PHE A 25 -10.85 8.35 -11.08
N ARG A 26 -11.35 7.89 -12.23
CA ARG A 26 -12.50 7.00 -12.32
C ARG A 26 -12.24 5.83 -13.24
N PHE A 27 -12.88 4.71 -12.96
CA PHE A 27 -12.80 3.53 -13.80
C PHE A 27 -14.13 2.78 -13.81
N ARG A 28 -14.33 1.94 -14.83
CA ARG A 28 -15.48 1.04 -14.88
C ARG A 28 -15.05 -0.34 -14.39
N PRO A 29 -15.70 -0.89 -13.35
CA PRO A 29 -15.38 -2.23 -12.91
C PRO A 29 -15.85 -3.27 -13.94
N ASN A 30 -15.20 -4.44 -13.96
CA ASN A 30 -15.62 -5.54 -14.82
C ASN A 30 -17.08 -5.92 -14.55
N GLY A 31 -17.87 -6.04 -15.62
CA GLY A 31 -19.27 -6.40 -15.51
C GLY A 31 -20.22 -5.29 -15.03
N TYR A 32 -19.79 -4.02 -14.97
CA TYR A 32 -20.65 -2.89 -14.57
C TYR A 32 -21.99 -2.83 -15.32
N GLN A 33 -22.01 -3.27 -16.58
CA GLN A 33 -23.21 -3.33 -17.45
C GLN A 33 -24.31 -4.27 -16.91
N PHE A 34 -23.92 -5.27 -16.11
CA PHE A 34 -24.84 -6.23 -15.51
C PHE A 34 -25.40 -5.75 -14.16
N MET A 35 -24.82 -4.71 -13.56
CA MET A 35 -25.25 -4.22 -12.24
C MET A 35 -26.66 -3.62 -12.32
N PRO A 36 -27.60 -4.02 -11.43
CA PRO A 36 -28.99 -3.54 -11.47
C PRO A 36 -29.12 -2.02 -11.43
N MET A 37 -28.24 -1.34 -10.69
CA MET A 37 -28.25 0.14 -10.58
C MET A 37 -27.88 0.82 -11.91
N TYR A 38 -26.93 0.26 -12.66
CA TYR A 38 -26.56 0.76 -13.99
C TYR A 38 -27.70 0.57 -14.99
N ARG A 39 -28.30 -0.63 -15.02
CA ARG A 39 -29.46 -0.94 -15.89
C ARG A 39 -30.67 -0.06 -15.61
N ARG A 40 -30.90 0.27 -14.34
CA ARG A 40 -31.96 1.19 -13.89
C ARG A 40 -31.57 2.67 -14.03
N LYS A 41 -30.41 2.99 -14.62
CA LYS A 41 -29.86 4.35 -14.80
C LYS A 41 -29.73 5.16 -13.50
N LYS A 42 -29.60 4.48 -12.35
CA LYS A 42 -29.35 5.11 -11.04
C LYS A 42 -27.87 5.27 -10.73
N TRP A 43 -27.00 4.62 -11.51
CA TRP A 43 -25.56 4.72 -11.42
C TRP A 43 -24.99 4.79 -12.84
N ASP A 44 -23.97 5.62 -13.03
CA ASP A 44 -23.35 5.91 -14.33
C ASP A 44 -22.36 4.82 -14.79
N GLY A 45 -22.06 3.84 -13.92
CA GLY A 45 -21.15 2.74 -14.19
C GLY A 45 -19.70 3.02 -13.81
N TYR A 46 -19.39 4.19 -13.26
CA TYR A 46 -18.05 4.55 -12.82
C TYR A 46 -17.88 4.44 -11.32
N VAL A 47 -16.73 3.91 -10.91
CA VAL A 47 -16.22 4.04 -9.55
C VAL A 47 -15.27 5.23 -9.54
N TYR A 48 -15.51 6.15 -8.61
CA TYR A 48 -14.71 7.36 -8.44
C TYR A 48 -13.77 7.19 -7.24
N LEU A 49 -12.48 7.38 -7.46
CA LEU A 49 -11.46 7.30 -6.41
C LEU A 49 -11.22 8.65 -5.72
N PHE A 50 -11.54 9.75 -6.40
CA PHE A 50 -11.56 11.09 -5.83
C PHE A 50 -12.99 11.50 -5.45
N ASN A 51 -13.20 11.82 -4.18
CA ASN A 51 -14.47 12.33 -3.67
C ASN A 51 -14.52 13.85 -3.80
N MET A 52 -15.48 14.37 -4.59
CA MET A 52 -15.63 15.81 -4.85
C MET A 52 -16.13 16.63 -3.66
N ASP A 53 -16.82 16.02 -2.71
CA ASP A 53 -17.38 16.72 -1.54
C ASP A 53 -16.33 16.84 -0.42
N SER A 54 -15.67 15.72 -0.10
CA SER A 54 -14.65 15.68 0.95
C SER A 54 -13.27 16.13 0.47
N HIS A 55 -13.06 16.17 -0.85
CA HIS A 55 -11.77 16.38 -1.52
C HIS A 55 -10.72 15.30 -1.17
N ARG A 56 -11.16 14.07 -0.88
CA ARG A 56 -10.28 12.97 -0.46
C ARG A 56 -9.98 12.03 -1.60
N ILE A 57 -8.76 11.51 -1.62
CA ILE A 57 -8.29 10.42 -2.48
C ILE A 57 -7.31 9.55 -1.69
N TYR A 58 -7.18 8.28 -2.07
CA TYR A 58 -6.26 7.35 -1.42
C TYR A 58 -4.80 7.81 -1.55
N ALA A 59 -4.07 7.81 -0.43
CA ALA A 59 -2.66 8.22 -0.36
C ALA A 59 -1.74 7.36 -1.26
N GLY A 60 -2.12 6.10 -1.52
CA GLY A 60 -1.40 5.24 -2.46
C GLY A 60 -1.40 5.74 -3.91
N LEU A 61 -2.30 6.67 -4.27
CA LEU A 61 -2.41 7.25 -5.61
C LEU A 61 -1.58 8.53 -5.79
N LYS A 62 -0.79 8.96 -4.78
CA LYS A 62 0.10 10.13 -4.90
C LYS A 62 0.98 10.13 -6.16
N PRO A 63 1.62 9.01 -6.57
CA PRO A 63 2.41 8.98 -7.81
C PRO A 63 1.56 9.30 -9.05
N GLU A 64 0.30 8.83 -9.08
CA GLU A 64 -0.59 9.10 -10.20
C GLU A 64 -1.20 10.49 -10.17
N ILE A 65 -1.32 11.11 -8.99
CA ILE A 65 -1.65 12.54 -8.85
C ILE A 65 -0.51 13.38 -9.41
N ALA A 66 0.74 12.99 -9.15
CA ALA A 66 1.91 13.66 -9.72
C ALA A 66 1.93 13.57 -11.25
N ARG A 67 1.62 12.38 -11.81
CA ARG A 67 1.47 12.22 -13.26
C ARG A 67 0.35 13.10 -13.83
N PHE A 68 -0.84 13.06 -13.23
CA PHE A 68 -1.98 13.88 -13.63
C PHE A 68 -1.63 15.36 -13.71
N ALA A 69 -0.92 15.87 -12.70
CA ALA A 69 -0.53 17.27 -12.63
C ALA A 69 0.55 17.61 -13.65
N ASN A 70 1.56 16.75 -13.81
CA ASN A 70 2.63 16.94 -14.78
C ASN A 70 2.09 17.00 -16.22
N ASP A 71 1.19 16.09 -16.58
CA ASP A 71 0.58 16.03 -17.92
C ASP A 71 -0.28 17.26 -18.27
N ARG A 72 -0.68 18.04 -17.25
CA ARG A 72 -1.52 19.25 -17.37
C ARG A 72 -0.80 20.52 -16.91
N GLU A 73 0.50 20.42 -16.66
CA GLU A 73 1.34 21.53 -16.21
C GLU A 73 0.87 22.19 -14.89
N TYR A 74 0.18 21.43 -14.04
CA TYR A 74 -0.19 21.89 -12.70
C TYR A 74 0.99 21.78 -11.73
N LYS A 75 1.19 22.83 -10.93
CA LYS A 75 2.13 22.80 -9.82
C LYS A 75 1.51 22.10 -8.61
N ILE A 76 2.16 21.05 -8.12
CA ILE A 76 1.81 20.41 -6.85
C ILE A 76 2.61 21.05 -5.72
N ILE A 77 1.90 21.47 -4.68
CA ILE A 77 2.47 21.78 -3.37
C ILE A 77 2.11 20.60 -2.46
N ASP A 78 3.11 19.80 -2.07
CA ASP A 78 2.93 18.62 -1.21
C ASP A 78 3.28 18.95 0.24
N ASN A 79 2.24 19.10 1.07
CA ASN A 79 2.33 19.35 2.51
C ASN A 79 1.91 18.10 3.32
N THR A 80 2.06 16.90 2.76
CA THR A 80 1.71 15.66 3.48
C THR A 80 2.73 15.27 4.55
N GLY A 81 3.96 15.79 4.46
CA GLY A 81 5.02 15.47 5.41
C GLY A 81 5.54 14.03 5.31
N ASP A 82 5.35 13.37 4.17
CA ASP A 82 5.87 12.02 3.95
C ASP A 82 7.40 12.07 3.87
N THR A 83 8.09 11.70 4.94
CA THR A 83 9.52 11.43 4.92
C THR A 83 9.76 9.97 4.53
N LEU A 84 10.33 9.77 3.35
CA LEU A 84 10.84 8.47 2.91
C LEU A 84 12.35 8.47 3.16
N GLU A 85 12.73 8.29 4.42
CA GLU A 85 14.12 8.04 4.78
C GLU A 85 14.41 6.56 4.57
N GLU A 86 15.36 6.28 3.69
CA GLU A 86 15.81 4.91 3.42
C GLU A 86 16.66 4.42 4.59
N ILE A 87 16.45 3.16 4.99
CA ILE A 87 17.24 2.54 6.04
C ILE A 87 18.69 2.40 5.58
N SER A 88 19.63 2.73 6.46
CA SER A 88 21.06 2.55 6.17
C SER A 88 21.41 1.06 6.03
N ASN A 89 22.52 0.76 5.34
CA ASN A 89 22.98 -0.63 5.22
C ASN A 89 23.29 -1.25 6.58
N ASP A 90 23.90 -0.46 7.47
CA ASP A 90 24.30 -0.90 8.80
C ASP A 90 23.08 -1.15 9.68
N ASP A 91 22.09 -0.24 9.68
CA ASP A 91 20.84 -0.42 10.43
C ASP A 91 20.04 -1.61 9.91
N TYR A 92 20.00 -1.80 8.59
CA TYR A 92 19.33 -2.95 8.00
C TYR A 92 20.03 -4.26 8.36
N PHE A 93 21.36 -4.31 8.31
CA PHE A 93 22.13 -5.48 8.74
C PHE A 93 21.93 -5.77 10.23
N ASN A 94 22.03 -4.75 11.08
CA ASN A 94 21.79 -4.85 12.52
C ASN A 94 20.40 -5.42 12.79
N PHE A 95 19.37 -4.93 12.10
CA PHE A 95 18.02 -5.47 12.16
C PHE A 95 17.94 -6.95 11.76
N LEU A 96 18.57 -7.36 10.66
CA LEU A 96 18.55 -8.76 10.22
C LEU A 96 19.19 -9.71 11.25
N THR A 97 20.08 -9.19 12.11
CA THR A 97 20.77 -9.94 13.17
C THR A 97 20.22 -9.71 14.57
N SER A 98 19.20 -8.86 14.74
CA SER A 98 18.76 -8.42 16.08
C SER A 98 17.90 -9.46 16.82
N PHE A 99 17.49 -10.52 16.14
CA PHE A 99 16.73 -11.62 16.75
C PHE A 99 17.18 -12.99 16.20
N PRO A 100 17.17 -14.04 17.03
CA PRO A 100 17.46 -15.40 16.60
C PRO A 100 16.38 -15.93 15.63
N CYS A 101 16.78 -16.17 14.38
CA CYS A 101 15.97 -16.84 13.37
C CYS A 101 16.83 -17.81 12.56
N ASP A 102 16.44 -19.09 12.51
CA ASP A 102 17.16 -20.11 11.74
C ASP A 102 17.02 -19.93 10.22
N TYR A 103 15.98 -19.22 9.80
CA TYR A 103 15.63 -19.04 8.41
C TYR A 103 16.21 -17.72 7.88
N LYS A 104 17.33 -17.81 7.17
CA LYS A 104 17.92 -16.65 6.49
C LYS A 104 17.13 -16.28 5.23
N LEU A 105 16.93 -14.98 5.03
CA LEU A 105 16.34 -14.44 3.81
C LEU A 105 17.25 -14.73 2.61
N ARG A 106 16.65 -15.14 1.50
CA ARG A 106 17.30 -15.09 0.17
C ARG A 106 17.39 -13.65 -0.31
N ASP A 107 18.29 -13.37 -1.25
CA ASP A 107 18.55 -12.01 -1.77
C ASP A 107 17.28 -11.27 -2.19
N TYR A 108 16.40 -11.93 -2.95
CA TYR A 108 15.14 -11.33 -3.39
C TYR A 108 14.16 -11.06 -2.23
N GLN A 109 14.20 -11.88 -1.16
CA GLN A 109 13.37 -11.68 0.03
C GLN A 109 13.91 -10.53 0.86
N SER A 110 15.24 -10.45 1.03
CA SER A 110 15.89 -9.33 1.69
C SER A 110 15.64 -8.01 0.96
N PHE A 111 15.78 -8.00 -0.38
CA PHE A 111 15.41 -6.85 -1.19
C PHE A 111 13.94 -6.45 -0.98
N ALA A 112 13.02 -7.41 -0.97
CA ALA A 112 11.60 -7.14 -0.74
C ALA A 112 11.33 -6.55 0.66
N VAL A 113 11.96 -7.07 1.71
CA VAL A 113 11.84 -6.52 3.07
C VAL A 113 12.36 -5.09 3.11
N ARG A 114 13.59 -4.85 2.63
CA ARG A 114 14.19 -3.51 2.61
C ARG A 114 13.35 -2.51 1.83
N HIS A 115 12.97 -2.86 0.60
CA HIS A 115 12.12 -2.03 -0.23
C HIS A 115 10.80 -1.66 0.46
N SER A 116 10.20 -2.59 1.22
CA SER A 116 8.96 -2.34 1.94
C SER A 116 9.14 -1.38 3.11
N ILE A 117 10.26 -1.49 3.84
CA ILE A 117 10.63 -0.57 4.92
C ILE A 117 10.83 0.84 4.36
N ASP A 118 11.64 0.97 3.30
CA ASP A 118 12.00 2.25 2.70
C ASP A 118 10.78 2.97 2.10
N LYS A 119 9.90 2.24 1.41
CA LYS A 119 8.74 2.82 0.75
C LYS A 119 7.53 2.98 1.67
N LYS A 120 7.51 2.31 2.83
CA LYS A 120 6.40 2.26 3.82
C LYS A 120 5.06 1.70 3.30
N ARG A 121 4.78 1.81 2.00
CA ARG A 121 3.63 1.27 1.26
C ARG A 121 4.09 0.86 -0.13
N CYS A 122 3.97 -0.42 -0.45
CA CYS A 122 4.33 -0.93 -1.76
C CYS A 122 3.43 -2.10 -2.18
N LEU A 123 3.47 -2.43 -3.47
CA LEU A 123 2.91 -3.65 -4.02
C LEU A 123 4.07 -4.57 -4.44
N LEU A 124 4.26 -5.67 -3.72
CA LEU A 124 5.28 -6.65 -4.04
C LEU A 124 4.71 -7.72 -4.98
N LEU A 125 5.20 -7.78 -6.22
CA LEU A 125 4.92 -8.87 -7.14
C LEU A 125 5.86 -10.05 -6.85
N SER A 126 5.33 -11.17 -6.36
CA SER A 126 6.14 -12.32 -5.98
C SER A 126 5.42 -13.65 -6.28
N PRO A 127 6.05 -14.59 -7.02
CA PRO A 127 5.41 -15.84 -7.46
C PRO A 127 5.05 -16.76 -6.29
N THR A 128 4.04 -17.62 -6.43
CA THR A 128 3.72 -18.65 -5.41
C THR A 128 4.96 -19.49 -5.07
N ALA A 129 5.04 -19.96 -3.81
CA ALA A 129 6.21 -20.65 -3.25
C ALA A 129 7.52 -19.82 -3.07
N SER A 130 7.50 -18.51 -3.29
CA SER A 130 8.66 -17.64 -3.05
C SER A 130 9.04 -17.40 -1.58
N GLY A 131 8.32 -17.98 -0.61
CA GLY A 131 8.55 -17.74 0.82
C GLY A 131 8.05 -16.36 1.29
N LYS A 132 6.82 -15.99 0.90
CA LYS A 132 6.17 -14.73 1.32
C LYS A 132 5.93 -14.64 2.83
N SER A 133 5.63 -15.76 3.49
CA SER A 133 5.43 -15.78 4.93
C SER A 133 6.67 -15.29 5.67
N LEU A 134 7.88 -15.70 5.26
CA LEU A 134 9.13 -15.23 5.85
C LEU A 134 9.36 -13.71 5.62
N ILE A 135 9.02 -13.17 4.44
CA ILE A 135 9.08 -11.72 4.20
C ILE A 135 8.16 -10.97 5.18
N ILE A 136 6.91 -11.43 5.32
CA ILE A 136 5.93 -10.82 6.24
C ILE A 136 6.41 -10.92 7.69
N TYR A 137 6.98 -12.06 8.09
CA TYR A 137 7.54 -12.25 9.44
C TYR A 137 8.61 -11.20 9.76
N TYR A 138 9.60 -11.02 8.87
CA TYR A 138 10.63 -9.99 9.06
C TYR A 138 10.03 -8.58 9.14
N LEU A 139 9.04 -8.25 8.31
CA LEU A 139 8.37 -6.94 8.40
C LEU A 139 7.66 -6.74 9.75
N ILE A 140 7.00 -7.77 10.29
CA ILE A 140 6.36 -7.70 11.61
C ILE A 140 7.41 -7.51 12.71
N ARG A 141 8.54 -8.21 12.62
CA ARG A 141 9.66 -8.04 13.57
C ARG A 141 10.25 -6.63 13.50
N TYR A 142 10.35 -6.05 12.30
CA TYR A 142 10.83 -4.69 12.11
C TYR A 142 9.92 -3.65 12.80
N TYR A 143 8.60 -3.83 12.72
CA TYR A 143 7.64 -2.91 13.32
C TYR A 143 7.28 -3.24 14.77
N PHE A 144 7.77 -4.33 15.35
CA PHE A 144 7.51 -4.67 16.75
C PHE A 144 8.01 -3.56 17.70
N PRO A 145 7.26 -3.16 18.74
CA PRO A 145 6.06 -3.80 19.32
C PRO A 145 4.71 -3.36 18.73
N GLU A 146 4.70 -2.66 17.58
CA GLU A 146 3.45 -2.20 16.97
C GLU A 146 2.55 -3.36 16.53
N LYS A 147 1.24 -3.16 16.66
CA LYS A 147 0.25 -4.17 16.24
C LYS A 147 0.20 -4.25 14.72
N SER A 148 0.38 -5.46 14.20
CA SER A 148 0.32 -5.76 12.77
C SER A 148 -0.97 -6.50 12.39
N LEU A 149 -1.62 -6.08 11.30
CA LEU A 149 -2.78 -6.75 10.72
C LEU A 149 -2.38 -7.46 9.42
N ILE A 150 -2.51 -8.79 9.39
CA ILE A 150 -2.32 -9.60 8.18
C ILE A 150 -3.68 -10.12 7.73
N ILE A 151 -4.01 -9.91 6.45
CA ILE A 151 -5.24 -10.42 5.84
C ILE A 151 -4.86 -11.49 4.82
N VAL A 152 -5.42 -12.69 4.99
CA VAL A 152 -5.24 -13.83 4.07
C VAL A 152 -6.61 -14.37 3.62
N PRO A 153 -6.70 -15.04 2.46
CA PRO A 153 -8.00 -15.36 1.85
C PRO A 153 -8.81 -16.47 2.54
N THR A 154 -8.20 -17.35 3.34
CA THR A 154 -8.90 -18.49 3.97
C THR A 154 -8.42 -18.76 5.39
N LEU A 155 -9.26 -19.41 6.20
CA LEU A 155 -8.90 -19.84 7.56
C LEU A 155 -7.70 -20.80 7.57
N SER A 156 -7.61 -21.68 6.58
CA SER A 156 -6.46 -22.60 6.45
C SER A 156 -5.14 -21.83 6.30
N LEU A 157 -5.13 -20.73 5.54
CA LEU A 157 -3.95 -19.87 5.42
C LEU A 157 -3.65 -19.09 6.70
N VAL A 158 -4.67 -18.77 7.51
CA VAL A 158 -4.45 -18.19 8.85
C VAL A 158 -3.69 -19.19 9.73
N SER A 159 -4.18 -20.42 9.83
CA SER A 159 -3.52 -21.47 10.62
C SER A 159 -2.09 -21.75 10.13
N GLN A 160 -1.89 -21.82 8.81
CA GLN A 160 -0.57 -22.00 8.22
C GLN A 160 0.38 -20.85 8.56
N MET A 161 -0.07 -19.60 8.41
CA MET A 161 0.75 -18.42 8.74
C MET A 161 1.15 -18.40 10.22
N TYR A 162 0.24 -18.80 11.12
CA TYR A 162 0.54 -18.90 12.55
C TYR A 162 1.63 -19.94 12.84
N SER A 163 1.48 -21.15 12.29
CA SER A 163 2.48 -22.22 12.44
C SER A 163 3.83 -21.86 11.82
N ASP A 164 3.85 -21.18 10.66
CA ASP A 164 5.07 -20.67 10.04
C ASP A 164 5.79 -19.69 10.98
N PHE A 165 5.06 -18.75 11.57
CA PHE A 165 5.65 -17.73 12.46
C PHE A 165 6.15 -18.33 13.76
N GLU A 166 5.40 -19.27 14.35
CA GLU A 166 5.86 -20.04 15.51
C GLU A 166 7.16 -20.78 15.16
N ALA A 167 7.24 -21.40 13.98
CA ALA A 167 8.45 -22.10 13.53
C ALA A 167 9.64 -21.14 13.34
N TYR A 168 9.42 -19.92 12.86
CA TYR A 168 10.48 -18.91 12.70
C TYR A 168 10.96 -18.35 14.04
N ALA A 169 10.06 -18.21 15.03
CA ALA A 169 10.34 -17.68 16.36
C ALA A 169 10.82 -18.73 17.37
N LYS A 170 10.99 -20.01 16.99
CA LYS A 170 11.33 -21.11 17.93
C LYS A 170 12.55 -20.88 18.83
N LYS A 171 13.46 -19.98 18.45
CA LYS A 171 14.70 -19.68 19.20
C LYS A 171 14.67 -18.33 19.91
N ASP A 172 13.61 -17.54 19.72
CA ASP A 172 13.38 -16.28 20.44
C ASP A 172 12.81 -16.53 21.84
#